data_AF-A0A7C3R3L1-F1
#
_entry.id   AF-A0A7C3R3L1-F1
#
_cell.length_a   1.000
_cell.length_b   1.000
_cell.length_c   1.000
_cell.angle_alpha   90.00
_cell.angle_beta   90.00
_cell.angle_gamma   90.00
#
_symmetry.space_group_name_H-M   'P 1'
#
loop_
_entity.id
_entity.type
_entity.pdbx_description
1 polymer ?
#
loop_
_entity_poly.entity_id
_entity_poly.type
_entity_poly.pdbx_seq_one_letter_code
_entity_poly.pdbx_strand_id
1 'polypeptide(L)'
;LKDSWGKKNKSKQKKEAKTAPQPKAKKEQIDGEVVPMTESEQALFDKYTNELKLNSEVANTLARDVKLSSFYEEALAELNSPVTLANMVSNEVARELKDKEITELKFSPKQVAELVKMVDDETISTKIAKQVFEDMVKTAESPKAIVEAKGLVQISDPAVIAPIIDEVIAKNPDNVEKFLKGNEKLLGFFVGQVLKSTKGKGNPKIVNELVLKNLEEKEEYNKFLFEILDRLTEDTQSIANKVIKNGIDSLSVEERESFHKEVGDYIVDICPKCFQPVSLSDGVFVLDEGMCSTCLNNWSKNYSN
;
A
#
# COMPACT_ATOMS: atom_id res chain seq x y z
N LEU A 1 6.71 -34.20 18.48
CA LEU A 1 7.77 -34.90 19.26
C LEU A 1 9.10 -34.26 18.87
N LYS A 2 9.52 -33.10 19.41
CA LYS A 2 10.06 -32.79 20.76
C LYS A 2 11.32 -33.58 21.15
N ASP A 3 12.43 -32.86 21.15
CA ASP A 3 13.59 -32.83 22.06
C ASP A 3 14.30 -34.13 22.47
N SER A 4 15.62 -34.19 22.21
CA SER A 4 16.60 -34.41 23.29
C SER A 4 18.06 -34.18 22.90
N TRP A 5 18.73 -33.44 23.77
CA TRP A 5 20.17 -33.24 23.87
C TRP A 5 20.92 -34.48 24.40
N GLY A 6 22.21 -34.67 24.03
CA GLY A 6 23.02 -35.72 24.68
C GLY A 6 24.49 -35.95 24.22
N LYS A 7 25.37 -34.95 24.35
CA LYS A 7 26.84 -34.99 24.67
C LYS A 7 27.80 -36.08 24.11
N LYS A 8 28.88 -35.57 23.45
CA LYS A 8 30.36 -35.81 23.61
C LYS A 8 30.92 -37.23 23.32
N ASN A 9 32.13 -37.47 22.78
CA ASN A 9 33.35 -36.68 22.55
C ASN A 9 34.37 -37.42 21.62
N LYS A 10 35.12 -36.63 20.83
CA LYS A 10 36.55 -36.76 20.43
C LYS A 10 37.01 -37.82 19.39
N SER A 11 37.48 -37.31 18.24
CA SER A 11 38.91 -37.13 17.95
C SER A 11 39.15 -36.15 16.78
N LYS A 12 40.21 -35.34 16.89
CA LYS A 12 40.70 -34.30 15.95
C LYS A 12 41.22 -34.99 14.67
N GLN A 13 41.25 -34.42 13.46
CA GLN A 13 41.80 -33.15 12.94
C GLN A 13 41.20 -32.99 11.51
N LYS A 14 40.94 -31.83 10.91
CA LYS A 14 41.95 -30.87 10.42
C LYS A 14 41.22 -29.63 9.83
N LYS A 15 41.64 -28.46 10.28
CA LYS A 15 41.68 -27.12 9.62
C LYS A 15 40.62 -26.77 8.56
N GLU A 16 39.74 -25.85 8.92
CA GLU A 16 39.48 -24.61 8.16
C GLU A 16 39.09 -23.51 9.15
N ALA A 17 39.84 -22.41 9.11
CA ALA A 17 39.71 -21.31 10.07
C ALA A 17 38.64 -20.32 9.59
N LYS A 18 37.71 -20.07 10.51
CA LYS A 18 36.63 -19.08 10.50
C LYS A 18 37.02 -17.76 9.84
N THR A 19 36.31 -17.37 8.79
CA THR A 19 36.26 -15.97 8.34
C THR A 19 35.36 -15.21 9.31
N ALA A 20 35.95 -14.26 10.03
CA ALA A 20 35.24 -13.29 10.85
C ALA A 20 34.27 -12.45 9.99
N PRO A 21 33.22 -11.84 10.58
CA PRO A 21 32.33 -10.95 9.87
C PRO A 21 33.17 -9.83 9.25
N GLN A 22 33.13 -9.70 7.92
CA GLN A 22 33.76 -8.59 7.23
C GLN A 22 33.23 -7.28 7.84
N PRO A 23 34.10 -6.36 8.30
CA PRO A 23 33.68 -5.04 8.69
C PRO A 23 32.93 -4.42 7.51
N LYS A 24 31.70 -3.95 7.75
CA LYS A 24 30.96 -3.15 6.78
C LYS A 24 31.91 -2.06 6.30
N ALA A 25 32.33 -2.14 5.03
CA ALA A 25 33.14 -1.12 4.41
C ALA A 25 32.42 0.21 4.64
N LYS A 26 33.07 1.10 5.41
CA LYS A 26 32.69 2.51 5.42
C LYS A 26 32.64 2.90 3.95
N LYS A 27 31.51 3.47 3.53
CA LYS A 27 31.41 4.13 2.23
C LYS A 27 32.63 5.04 2.15
N GLU A 28 33.56 4.73 1.27
CA GLU A 28 34.66 5.64 0.97
C GLU A 28 33.99 6.91 0.47
N GLN A 29 34.10 7.94 1.31
CA GLN A 29 33.76 9.29 0.94
C GLN A 29 34.77 9.63 -0.15
N ILE A 30 34.30 9.61 -1.39
CA ILE A 30 35.01 10.22 -2.49
C ILE A 30 35.06 11.70 -2.10
N ASP A 31 36.19 12.17 -1.60
CA ASP A 31 36.47 13.61 -1.43
C ASP A 31 36.56 14.19 -2.84
N GLY A 32 35.40 14.33 -3.48
CA GLY A 32 35.22 15.25 -4.57
C GLY A 32 35.41 16.64 -4.00
N GLU A 33 36.35 17.38 -4.56
CA GLU A 33 36.54 18.78 -4.27
C GLU A 33 35.19 19.48 -4.41
N VAL A 34 34.61 19.91 -3.28
CA VAL A 34 33.31 20.59 -3.27
C VAL A 34 33.55 21.93 -3.94
N VAL A 35 33.25 22.01 -5.23
CA VAL A 35 33.33 23.27 -5.97
C VAL A 35 32.37 24.25 -5.28
N PRO A 36 32.88 25.36 -4.73
CA PRO A 36 32.03 26.33 -4.05
C PRO A 36 30.97 26.84 -5.04
N MET A 37 29.74 27.02 -4.55
CA MET A 37 28.68 27.63 -5.35
C MET A 37 29.08 29.05 -5.73
N THR A 38 28.75 29.45 -6.95
CA THR A 38 28.77 30.87 -7.34
C THR A 38 27.72 31.65 -6.56
N GLU A 39 27.84 32.98 -6.50
CA GLU A 39 26.86 33.82 -5.80
C GLU A 39 25.42 33.61 -6.32
N SER A 40 25.26 33.45 -7.64
CA SER A 40 23.95 33.18 -8.25
C SER A 40 23.41 31.79 -7.91
N GLU A 41 24.25 30.76 -7.88
CA GLU A 41 23.84 29.41 -7.47
C GLU A 41 23.46 29.38 -5.99
N GLN A 42 24.21 30.08 -5.14
CA GLN A 42 23.91 30.19 -3.71
C GLN A 42 22.56 30.91 -3.49
N ALA A 43 22.30 32.01 -4.19
CA ALA A 43 21.03 32.72 -4.09
C ALA A 43 19.84 31.85 -4.53
N LEU A 44 19.98 31.08 -5.62
CA LEU A 44 18.96 30.12 -6.05
C LEU A 44 18.75 28.99 -5.03
N PHE A 45 19.85 28.44 -4.50
CA PHE A 45 19.79 27.42 -3.45
C PHE A 45 19.05 27.92 -2.21
N ASP A 46 19.36 29.14 -1.77
CA ASP A 46 18.71 29.77 -0.61
C ASP A 46 17.22 30.03 -0.88
N LYS A 47 16.85 30.51 -2.07
CA LYS A 47 15.44 30.64 -2.50
C LYS A 47 14.72 29.29 -2.45
N TYR A 48 15.31 28.27 -3.06
CA TYR A 48 14.72 26.93 -3.16
C TYR A 48 14.55 26.26 -1.80
N THR A 49 15.49 26.43 -0.88
CA THR A 49 15.42 25.83 0.46
C THR A 49 14.57 26.66 1.43
N ASN A 50 14.79 27.98 1.49
CA ASN A 50 14.16 28.83 2.51
C ASN A 50 12.73 29.22 2.14
N GLU A 51 12.47 29.55 0.88
CA GLU A 51 11.14 29.99 0.43
C GLU A 51 10.29 28.80 -0.03
N LEU A 52 10.85 27.96 -0.90
CA LEU A 52 10.11 26.86 -1.54
C LEU A 52 10.18 25.53 -0.77
N LYS A 53 10.95 25.47 0.32
CA LYS A 53 11.07 24.30 1.23
C LYS A 53 11.53 23.01 0.55
N LEU A 54 12.34 23.13 -0.51
CA LEU A 54 12.98 21.98 -1.15
C LEU A 54 14.03 21.39 -0.20
N ASN A 55 14.21 20.07 -0.27
CA ASN A 55 15.33 19.45 0.42
C ASN A 55 16.66 19.90 -0.22
N SER A 56 17.75 19.86 0.56
CA SER A 56 19.04 20.38 0.13
C SER A 56 19.62 19.66 -1.10
N GLU A 57 19.39 18.35 -1.26
CA GLU A 57 19.91 17.60 -2.41
C GLU A 57 19.26 18.05 -3.72
N VAL A 58 17.94 18.18 -3.72
CA VAL A 58 17.14 18.64 -4.87
C VAL A 58 17.42 20.11 -5.15
N ALA A 59 17.44 20.96 -4.12
CA ALA A 59 17.76 22.38 -4.27
C ALA A 59 19.17 22.59 -4.84
N ASN A 60 20.17 21.83 -4.38
CA ASN A 60 21.53 21.90 -4.92
C ASN A 60 21.59 21.45 -6.38
N THR A 61 20.86 20.39 -6.73
CA THR A 61 20.79 19.90 -8.12
C THR A 61 20.21 20.96 -9.06
N LEU A 62 19.08 21.56 -8.68
CA LEU A 62 18.45 22.60 -9.49
C LEU A 62 19.30 23.89 -9.53
N ALA A 63 19.87 24.32 -8.40
CA ALA A 63 20.62 25.57 -8.33
C ALA A 63 21.90 25.55 -9.19
N ARG A 64 22.57 24.39 -9.31
CA ARG A 64 23.82 24.24 -10.08
C ARG A 64 23.61 24.01 -11.58
N ASP A 65 22.39 23.68 -12.00
CA ASP A 65 22.07 23.43 -13.40
C ASP A 65 21.07 24.46 -13.91
N VAL A 66 21.57 25.44 -14.66
CA VAL A 66 20.78 26.54 -15.22
C VAL A 66 19.64 26.02 -16.11
N LYS A 67 19.84 24.91 -16.83
CA LYS A 67 18.82 24.32 -17.71
C LYS A 67 17.68 23.75 -16.86
N LEU A 68 18.02 23.00 -15.80
CA LEU A 68 17.02 22.45 -14.89
C LEU A 68 16.32 23.52 -14.06
N SER A 69 17.04 24.54 -13.61
CA SER A 69 16.49 25.68 -12.89
C SER A 69 15.45 26.42 -13.74
N SER A 70 15.79 26.78 -14.98
CA SER A 70 14.84 27.43 -15.91
C SER A 70 13.61 26.56 -16.16
N PHE A 71 13.81 25.28 -16.46
CA PHE A 71 12.72 24.35 -16.70
C PHE A 71 11.78 24.23 -15.49
N TYR A 72 12.36 24.15 -14.28
CA TYR A 72 11.60 24.09 -13.04
C TYR A 72 10.80 25.37 -12.79
N GLU A 73 11.40 26.55 -12.97
CA GLU A 73 10.70 27.83 -12.76
C GLU A 73 9.56 28.04 -13.76
N GLU A 74 9.75 27.62 -15.02
CA GLU A 74 8.68 27.63 -16.03
C GLU A 74 7.54 26.67 -15.66
N ALA A 75 7.85 25.46 -15.18
CA ALA A 75 6.83 24.52 -14.72
C ALA A 75 6.10 25.02 -13.46
N LEU A 76 6.83 25.69 -12.55
CA LEU A 76 6.28 26.27 -11.32
C LEU A 76 5.32 27.42 -11.60
N ALA A 77 5.54 28.17 -12.69
CA ALA A 77 4.62 29.21 -13.15
C ALA A 77 3.26 28.63 -13.62
N GLU A 78 3.24 27.38 -14.11
CA GLU A 78 2.02 26.69 -14.56
C GLU A 78 1.28 26.00 -13.41
N LEU A 79 2.01 25.49 -12.40
CA LEU A 79 1.45 24.80 -11.24
C LEU A 79 2.22 25.16 -9.96
N ASN A 80 1.52 25.69 -8.97
CA ASN A 80 2.10 25.96 -7.65
C ASN A 80 2.26 24.67 -6.81
N SER A 81 3.17 23.80 -7.21
CA SER A 81 3.57 22.57 -6.49
C SER A 81 5.10 22.47 -6.39
N PRO A 82 5.74 23.33 -5.57
CA PRO A 82 7.19 23.49 -5.60
C PRO A 82 7.96 22.19 -5.38
N VAL A 83 7.58 21.43 -4.35
CA VAL A 83 8.31 20.22 -3.96
C VAL A 83 8.10 19.09 -4.97
N THR A 84 6.86 18.84 -5.42
CA THR A 84 6.58 17.73 -6.35
C THR A 84 7.19 18.00 -7.72
N LEU A 85 7.08 19.23 -8.23
CA LEU A 85 7.75 19.66 -9.46
C LEU A 85 9.27 19.53 -9.35
N ALA A 86 9.87 20.04 -8.27
CA ALA A 86 11.32 19.98 -8.08
C ALA A 86 11.83 18.54 -8.07
N ASN A 87 11.11 17.62 -7.42
CA ASN A 87 11.43 16.20 -7.43
C ASN A 87 11.28 15.57 -8.82
N MET A 88 10.26 15.95 -9.59
CA MET A 88 10.07 15.45 -10.96
C MET A 88 11.20 15.95 -11.88
N VAL A 89 11.54 17.24 -11.79
CA VAL A 89 12.58 17.86 -12.64
C VAL A 89 13.96 17.35 -12.29
N SER A 90 14.34 17.35 -11.01
CA SER A 90 15.67 16.91 -10.55
C SER A 90 15.96 15.43 -10.77
N ASN A 91 14.93 14.60 -10.95
CA ASN A 91 15.09 13.16 -11.16
C ASN A 91 14.83 12.73 -12.61
N GLU A 92 13.62 13.00 -13.11
CA GLU A 92 13.16 12.43 -14.39
C GLU A 92 13.60 13.32 -15.57
N VAL A 93 13.42 14.65 -15.46
CA VAL A 93 13.85 15.60 -16.51
C VAL A 93 15.38 15.67 -16.57
N ALA A 94 16.07 15.70 -15.44
CA ALA A 94 17.53 15.65 -15.35
C ALA A 94 18.12 14.42 -16.05
N ARG A 95 17.46 13.26 -15.95
CA ARG A 95 17.89 12.05 -16.66
C ARG A 95 17.78 12.22 -18.18
N GLU A 96 16.74 12.87 -18.68
CA GLU A 96 16.54 13.08 -20.11
C GLU A 96 17.45 14.18 -20.69
N LEU A 97 17.78 15.20 -19.89
CA LEU A 97 18.63 16.31 -20.30
C LEU A 97 20.14 16.01 -20.25
N LYS A 98 20.56 14.92 -19.59
CA LYS A 98 21.98 14.61 -19.38
C LYS A 98 22.80 14.62 -20.68
N ASP A 99 22.23 14.10 -21.77
CA ASP A 99 22.89 13.99 -23.07
C ASP A 99 22.14 14.77 -24.19
N LYS A 100 21.27 15.74 -23.81
CA LYS A 100 20.39 16.46 -24.74
C LYS A 100 20.28 17.95 -24.41
N GLU A 101 20.07 18.77 -25.43
CA GLU A 101 19.62 20.15 -25.21
C GLU A 101 18.13 20.22 -24.86
N ILE A 102 17.71 21.30 -24.20
CA ILE A 102 16.28 21.53 -23.88
C ILE A 102 15.42 21.49 -25.15
N THR A 103 15.95 22.00 -26.27
CA THR A 103 15.27 22.03 -27.57
C THR A 103 15.05 20.64 -28.19
N GLU A 104 15.74 19.61 -27.70
CA GLU A 104 15.60 18.22 -28.15
C GLU A 104 14.55 17.45 -27.35
N LEU A 105 14.03 18.04 -26.26
CA LEU A 105 12.98 17.42 -25.46
C LEU A 105 11.67 17.38 -26.25
N LYS A 106 11.01 16.22 -26.21
CA LYS A 106 9.69 16.00 -26.82
C LYS A 106 8.53 16.40 -25.93
N PHE A 107 8.83 17.03 -24.79
CA PHE A 107 7.85 17.46 -23.80
C PHE A 107 8.23 18.84 -23.26
N SER A 108 7.24 19.60 -22.81
CA SER A 108 7.41 20.95 -22.29
C SER A 108 7.31 21.02 -20.75
N PRO A 109 7.81 22.10 -20.12
CA PRO A 109 7.58 22.37 -18.69
C PRO A 109 6.09 22.31 -18.31
N LYS A 110 5.22 22.83 -19.17
CA LYS A 110 3.77 22.76 -19.00
C LYS A 110 3.23 21.34 -18.95
N GLN A 111 3.69 20.44 -19.82
CA GLN A 111 3.26 19.04 -19.78
C GLN A 111 3.76 18.32 -18.52
N VAL A 112 4.95 18.68 -18.01
CA VAL A 112 5.42 18.16 -16.71
C VAL A 112 4.57 18.70 -15.57
N ALA A 113 4.15 19.97 -15.61
CA ALA A 113 3.21 20.52 -14.65
C ALA A 113 1.84 19.83 -14.71
N GLU A 114 1.31 19.53 -15.90
CA GLU A 114 0.09 18.74 -16.06
C GLU A 114 0.21 17.34 -15.46
N LEU A 115 1.35 16.66 -15.66
CA LEU A 115 1.63 15.35 -15.08
C LEU A 115 1.69 15.43 -13.54
N VAL A 116 2.38 16.42 -13.00
CA VAL A 116 2.50 16.61 -11.54
C VAL A 116 1.15 16.96 -10.93
N LYS A 117 0.32 17.75 -11.63
CA LYS A 117 -1.05 18.04 -11.19
C LYS A 117 -1.87 16.76 -11.00
N MET A 118 -1.74 15.78 -11.92
CA MET A 118 -2.41 14.48 -11.79
C MET A 118 -1.90 13.62 -10.62
N VAL A 119 -0.70 13.91 -10.12
CA VAL A 119 -0.18 13.26 -8.90
C VAL A 119 -0.72 13.95 -7.67
N ASP A 120 -0.69 15.28 -7.65
CA ASP A 120 -1.15 16.09 -6.52
C ASP A 120 -2.67 15.96 -6.30
N ASP A 121 -3.45 15.79 -7.36
CA ASP A 121 -4.90 15.54 -7.28
C ASP A 121 -5.28 14.06 -7.06
N GLU A 122 -4.28 13.19 -6.86
CA GLU A 122 -4.42 11.75 -6.67
C GLU A 122 -5.12 11.00 -7.84
N THR A 123 -5.14 11.58 -9.04
CA THR A 123 -5.62 10.89 -10.26
C THR A 123 -4.71 9.73 -10.63
N ILE A 124 -3.39 9.89 -10.49
CA ILE A 124 -2.39 8.85 -10.72
C ILE A 124 -1.40 8.78 -9.55
N SER A 125 -0.88 7.57 -9.29
CA SER A 125 0.18 7.43 -8.28
C SER A 125 1.52 7.97 -8.79
N THR A 126 2.43 8.35 -7.90
CA THR A 126 3.80 8.75 -8.26
C THR A 126 4.53 7.69 -9.10
N LYS A 127 4.25 6.41 -8.84
CA LYS A 127 4.82 5.30 -9.63
C LYS A 127 4.28 5.31 -11.06
N ILE A 128 2.98 5.52 -11.23
CA ILE A 128 2.33 5.63 -12.54
C ILE A 128 2.82 6.88 -13.26
N ALA A 129 3.01 8.00 -12.56
CA ALA A 129 3.52 9.23 -13.16
C ALA A 129 4.90 9.04 -13.82
N LYS A 130 5.80 8.25 -13.21
CA LYS A 130 7.08 7.89 -13.83
C LYS A 130 6.90 7.10 -15.12
N GLN A 131 5.97 6.13 -15.13
CA GLN A 131 5.64 5.38 -16.35
C GLN A 131 5.07 6.29 -17.43
N VAL A 132 4.15 7.20 -17.07
CA VAL A 132 3.58 8.18 -18.00
C VAL A 132 4.66 9.11 -18.54
N PHE A 133 5.59 9.58 -17.69
CA PHE A 133 6.73 10.39 -18.14
C PHE A 133 7.59 9.67 -19.17
N GLU A 134 7.94 8.40 -18.95
CA GLU A 134 8.68 7.60 -19.94
C GLU A 134 7.93 7.47 -21.28
N ASP A 135 6.60 7.36 -21.22
CA ASP A 135 5.77 7.33 -22.42
C ASP A 135 5.72 8.69 -23.13
N MET A 136 5.63 9.80 -22.39
CA MET A 136 5.71 11.16 -22.93
C MET A 136 7.03 11.38 -23.69
N VAL A 137 8.15 10.94 -23.10
CA VAL A 137 9.48 11.00 -23.73
C VAL A 137 9.53 10.25 -25.05
N LYS A 138 8.87 9.08 -25.14
CA LYS A 138 8.90 8.23 -26.35
C LYS A 138 7.97 8.75 -27.44
N THR A 139 6.75 9.16 -27.06
CA THR A 139 5.63 9.40 -27.97
C THR A 139 5.37 10.87 -28.28
N ALA A 140 5.88 11.79 -27.44
CA ALA A 140 5.51 13.21 -27.44
C ALA A 140 4.02 13.49 -27.14
N GLU A 141 3.27 12.49 -26.65
CA GLU A 141 1.87 12.67 -26.26
C GLU A 141 1.75 13.40 -24.92
N SER A 142 0.58 14.01 -24.68
CA SER A 142 0.29 14.64 -23.39
C SER A 142 0.11 13.58 -22.29
N PRO A 143 0.42 13.91 -21.02
CA PRO A 143 0.21 12.97 -19.91
C PRO A 143 -1.23 12.50 -19.82
N LYS A 144 -2.20 13.40 -20.10
CA LYS A 144 -3.63 13.08 -20.07
C LYS A 144 -4.00 12.01 -21.09
N ALA A 145 -3.54 12.17 -22.34
CA ALA A 145 -3.83 11.21 -23.40
C ALA A 145 -3.28 9.81 -23.07
N ILE A 146 -2.05 9.75 -22.52
CA ILE A 146 -1.42 8.49 -22.12
C ILE A 146 -2.20 7.82 -20.97
N VAL A 147 -2.61 8.59 -19.96
CA VAL A 147 -3.38 8.08 -18.81
C VAL A 147 -4.73 7.53 -19.25
N GLU A 148 -5.44 8.25 -20.13
CA GLU A 148 -6.74 7.81 -20.68
C GLU A 148 -6.59 6.57 -21.55
N ALA A 149 -5.65 6.57 -22.50
CA ALA A 149 -5.43 5.46 -23.43
C ALA A 149 -5.05 4.15 -22.72
N LYS A 150 -4.31 4.25 -21.60
CA LYS A 150 -3.84 3.08 -20.82
C LYS A 150 -4.71 2.77 -19.60
N GLY A 151 -5.75 3.57 -19.34
CA GLY A 151 -6.63 3.45 -18.16
C GLY A 151 -5.85 3.46 -16.85
N LEU A 152 -4.93 4.40 -16.68
CA LEU A 152 -3.99 4.45 -15.56
C LEU A 152 -4.50 5.21 -14.32
N VAL A 153 -5.75 5.67 -14.35
CA VAL A 153 -6.39 6.35 -13.22
C VAL A 153 -6.40 5.45 -11.97
N GLN A 154 -6.16 6.06 -10.80
CA GLN A 154 -6.20 5.34 -9.54
C GLN A 154 -7.59 4.82 -9.21
N ILE A 155 -7.63 3.63 -8.63
CA ILE A 155 -8.84 2.99 -8.14
C ILE A 155 -8.94 3.34 -6.65
N SER A 156 -9.98 4.09 -6.30
CA SER A 156 -10.29 4.50 -4.92
C SER A 156 -11.65 3.97 -4.43
N ASP A 157 -12.44 3.33 -5.31
CA ASP A 157 -13.75 2.79 -4.95
C ASP A 157 -13.60 1.55 -4.04
N PRO A 158 -14.09 1.62 -2.78
CA PRO A 158 -14.05 0.48 -1.87
C PRO A 158 -14.73 -0.77 -2.43
N ALA A 159 -15.78 -0.62 -3.25
CA ALA A 159 -16.49 -1.75 -3.84
C ALA A 159 -15.62 -2.56 -4.82
N VAL A 160 -14.63 -1.91 -5.45
CA VAL A 160 -13.66 -2.55 -6.34
C VAL A 160 -12.47 -3.12 -5.55
N ILE A 161 -12.05 -2.43 -4.48
CA ILE A 161 -10.87 -2.81 -3.71
C ILE A 161 -11.16 -3.96 -2.73
N ALA A 162 -12.33 -3.97 -2.08
CA ALA A 162 -12.67 -4.94 -1.04
C ALA A 162 -12.54 -6.41 -1.50
N PRO A 163 -13.06 -6.83 -2.68
CA PRO A 163 -12.88 -8.21 -3.15
C PRO A 163 -11.41 -8.61 -3.34
N ILE A 164 -10.55 -7.65 -3.72
CA ILE A 164 -9.11 -7.89 -3.89
C ILE A 164 -8.43 -8.07 -2.53
N ILE A 165 -8.86 -7.30 -1.52
CA ILE A 165 -8.39 -7.45 -0.14
C ILE A 165 -8.73 -8.86 0.37
N ASP A 166 -9.98 -9.28 0.20
CA ASP A 166 -10.42 -10.61 0.65
C ASP A 166 -9.61 -11.73 -0.03
N GLU A 167 -9.37 -11.62 -1.33
CA GLU A 167 -8.53 -12.58 -2.08
C GLU A 167 -7.08 -12.62 -1.55
N VAL A 168 -6.48 -11.45 -1.30
CA VAL A 168 -5.12 -11.33 -0.77
C VAL A 168 -5.02 -11.94 0.63
N ILE A 169 -6.00 -11.68 1.49
CA ILE A 169 -6.05 -12.20 2.86
C ILE A 169 -6.24 -13.73 2.83
N ALA A 170 -7.18 -14.23 2.04
CA ALA A 170 -7.45 -15.67 1.90
C ALA A 170 -6.22 -16.45 1.40
N LYS A 171 -5.38 -15.83 0.56
CA LYS A 171 -4.13 -16.43 0.08
C LYS A 171 -2.99 -16.45 1.10
N ASN A 172 -3.13 -15.76 2.23
CA ASN A 172 -2.04 -15.56 3.19
C ASN A 172 -2.46 -15.81 4.67
N PRO A 173 -3.10 -16.95 5.00
CA PRO A 173 -3.65 -17.21 6.33
C PRO A 173 -2.58 -17.15 7.44
N ASP A 174 -1.37 -17.67 7.20
CA ASP A 174 -0.27 -17.63 8.16
C ASP A 174 0.16 -16.20 8.54
N ASN A 175 0.02 -15.25 7.60
CA ASN A 175 0.34 -13.85 7.87
C ASN A 175 -0.80 -13.14 8.60
N VAL A 176 -2.05 -13.55 8.35
CA VAL A 176 -3.19 -13.06 9.13
C VAL A 176 -3.03 -13.47 10.59
N GLU A 177 -2.74 -14.75 10.85
CA GLU A 177 -2.53 -15.24 12.21
C GLU A 177 -1.40 -14.48 12.94
N LYS A 178 -0.29 -14.19 12.26
CA LYS A 178 0.81 -13.41 12.84
C LYS A 178 0.41 -11.96 13.10
N PHE A 179 -0.38 -11.35 12.22
CA PHE A 179 -0.88 -9.99 12.41
C PHE A 179 -1.77 -9.93 13.65
N LEU A 180 -2.73 -10.85 13.78
CA LEU A 180 -3.64 -10.98 14.92
C LEU A 180 -2.93 -11.30 16.25
N LYS A 181 -1.69 -11.79 16.21
CA LYS A 181 -0.81 -11.96 17.38
C LYS A 181 -0.01 -10.70 17.73
N GLY A 182 -0.30 -9.56 17.11
CA GLY A 182 0.34 -8.26 17.35
C GLY A 182 1.50 -7.92 16.42
N ASN A 183 1.70 -8.64 15.31
CA ASN A 183 2.72 -8.26 14.32
C ASN A 183 2.18 -7.25 13.30
N GLU A 184 2.00 -6.01 13.75
CA GLU A 184 1.46 -4.89 12.95
C GLU A 184 2.24 -4.61 11.65
N LYS A 185 3.53 -4.99 11.58
CA LYS A 185 4.36 -4.81 10.38
C LYS A 185 3.81 -5.56 9.15
N LEU A 186 2.95 -6.55 9.35
CA LEU A 186 2.31 -7.29 8.26
C LEU A 186 1.23 -6.48 7.55
N LEU A 187 0.73 -5.37 8.12
CA LEU A 187 -0.15 -4.45 7.41
C LEU A 187 0.48 -3.98 6.09
N GLY A 188 1.74 -3.53 6.14
CA GLY A 188 2.47 -3.09 4.95
C GLY A 188 2.67 -4.21 3.90
N PHE A 189 2.77 -5.46 4.34
CA PHE A 189 2.79 -6.61 3.44
C PHE A 189 1.46 -6.76 2.69
N PHE A 190 0.33 -6.75 3.41
CA PHE A 190 -1.01 -6.88 2.82
C PHE A 190 -1.31 -5.72 1.86
N VAL A 191 -1.05 -4.48 2.29
CA VAL A 191 -1.17 -3.29 1.43
C VAL A 191 -0.35 -3.44 0.15
N GLY A 192 0.91 -3.91 0.27
CA GLY A 192 1.77 -4.18 -0.88
C GLY A 192 1.20 -5.23 -1.84
N GLN A 193 0.58 -6.31 -1.33
CA GLN A 193 -0.06 -7.34 -2.16
C GLN A 193 -1.30 -6.82 -2.88
N VAL A 194 -2.12 -6.00 -2.23
CA VAL A 194 -3.31 -5.39 -2.85
C VAL A 194 -2.89 -4.39 -3.94
N LEU A 195 -1.90 -3.54 -3.67
CA LEU A 195 -1.33 -2.63 -4.67
C LEU A 195 -0.71 -3.39 -5.85
N LYS A 196 -0.07 -4.54 -5.61
CA LYS A 196 0.45 -5.38 -6.68
C LYS A 196 -0.67 -5.98 -7.53
N SER A 197 -1.74 -6.46 -6.91
CA SER A 197 -2.89 -7.06 -7.60
C SER A 197 -3.65 -6.05 -8.45
N THR A 198 -3.70 -4.80 -8.02
CA THR A 198 -4.26 -3.67 -8.80
C THR A 198 -3.27 -3.08 -9.83
N LYS A 199 -2.10 -3.71 -10.05
CA LYS A 199 -1.02 -3.21 -10.92
C LYS A 199 -0.54 -1.79 -10.56
N GLY A 200 -0.62 -1.43 -9.28
CA GLY A 200 -0.25 -0.11 -8.77
C GLY A 200 -1.32 0.97 -8.96
N LYS A 201 -2.52 0.61 -9.40
CA LYS A 201 -3.64 1.54 -9.58
C LYS A 201 -4.40 1.81 -8.29
N GLY A 202 -4.40 0.92 -7.30
CA GLY A 202 -5.07 1.19 -6.03
C GLY A 202 -4.55 2.46 -5.36
N ASN A 203 -5.43 3.30 -4.80
CA ASN A 203 -5.01 4.43 -3.98
C ASN A 203 -4.36 3.92 -2.68
N PRO A 204 -3.08 4.22 -2.39
CA PRO A 204 -2.39 3.69 -1.24
C PRO A 204 -3.04 4.02 0.10
N LYS A 205 -3.64 5.21 0.24
CA LYS A 205 -4.31 5.64 1.47
C LYS A 205 -5.57 4.80 1.71
N ILE A 206 -6.43 4.72 0.70
CA ILE A 206 -7.69 3.95 0.77
C ILE A 206 -7.41 2.46 0.94
N VAL A 207 -6.45 1.90 0.20
CA VAL A 207 -6.05 0.49 0.36
C VAL A 207 -5.55 0.23 1.77
N ASN A 208 -4.72 1.12 2.34
CA ASN A 208 -4.23 0.96 3.71
C ASN A 208 -5.37 0.96 4.73
N GLU A 209 -6.30 1.91 4.62
CA GLU A 209 -7.47 2.01 5.48
C GLU A 209 -8.36 0.76 5.40
N LEU A 210 -8.70 0.31 4.19
CA LEU A 210 -9.58 -0.84 4.00
C LEU A 210 -8.93 -2.16 4.44
N VAL A 211 -7.62 -2.33 4.23
CA VAL A 211 -6.89 -3.51 4.68
C VAL A 211 -6.84 -3.54 6.20
N LEU A 212 -6.51 -2.41 6.84
CA LEU A 212 -6.47 -2.31 8.31
C LEU A 212 -7.84 -2.66 8.89
N LYS A 213 -8.90 -2.01 8.41
CA LYS A 213 -10.28 -2.28 8.84
C LYS A 213 -10.65 -3.75 8.73
N ASN A 214 -10.37 -4.39 7.60
CA ASN A 214 -10.70 -5.81 7.38
C ASN A 214 -9.94 -6.73 8.36
N LEU A 215 -8.68 -6.42 8.67
CA LEU A 215 -7.89 -7.19 9.62
C LEU A 215 -8.34 -6.97 11.08
N GLU A 216 -8.68 -5.74 11.46
CA GLU A 216 -9.22 -5.41 12.79
C GLU A 216 -10.58 -6.09 13.01
N GLU A 217 -11.49 -6.07 12.02
CA GLU A 217 -12.77 -6.79 12.09
C GLU A 217 -12.57 -8.29 12.34
N LYS A 218 -11.53 -8.89 11.75
CA LYS A 218 -11.17 -10.30 12.01
C LYS A 218 -10.57 -10.50 13.39
N GLU A 219 -9.82 -9.53 13.91
CA GLU A 219 -9.28 -9.58 15.28
C GLU A 219 -10.40 -9.56 16.32
N GLU A 220 -11.34 -8.63 16.18
CA GLU A 220 -12.51 -8.51 17.04
C GLU A 220 -13.36 -9.79 17.01
N TYR A 221 -13.60 -10.32 15.81
CA TYR A 221 -14.33 -11.57 15.63
C TYR A 221 -13.61 -12.76 16.28
N ASN A 222 -12.30 -12.89 16.09
CA ASN A 222 -11.53 -13.98 16.71
C ASN A 222 -11.51 -13.85 18.23
N LYS A 223 -11.42 -12.62 18.78
CA LYS A 223 -11.51 -12.36 20.21
C LYS A 223 -12.86 -12.80 20.76
N PHE A 224 -13.95 -12.45 20.08
CA PHE A 224 -15.30 -12.91 20.43
C PHE A 224 -15.37 -14.45 20.46
N LEU A 225 -14.85 -15.12 19.43
CA LEU A 225 -14.84 -16.59 19.39
C LEU A 225 -14.06 -17.21 20.56
N PHE A 226 -12.93 -16.61 20.96
CA PHE A 226 -12.20 -17.07 22.14
C PHE A 226 -12.99 -16.89 23.44
N GLU A 227 -13.75 -15.80 23.59
CA GLU A 227 -14.55 -15.53 24.79
C GLU A 227 -15.71 -16.52 24.98
N ILE A 228 -16.27 -17.03 23.89
CA ILE A 228 -17.38 -18.00 23.93
C ILE A 228 -16.92 -19.46 23.80
N LEU A 229 -15.65 -19.71 23.45
CA LEU A 229 -15.15 -21.04 23.06
C LEU A 229 -15.52 -22.14 24.07
N ASP A 230 -15.28 -21.89 25.36
CA ASP A 230 -15.53 -22.85 26.46
C ASP A 230 -17.03 -23.13 26.72
N ARG A 231 -17.92 -22.35 26.11
CA ARG A 231 -19.39 -22.51 26.21
C ARG A 231 -19.97 -23.32 25.05
N LEU A 232 -19.18 -23.53 23.99
CA LEU A 232 -19.58 -24.27 22.80
C LEU A 232 -19.42 -25.78 23.02
N THR A 233 -20.18 -26.59 22.30
CA THR A 233 -20.02 -28.04 22.18
C THR A 233 -18.65 -28.39 21.59
N GLU A 234 -18.14 -29.59 21.89
CA GLU A 234 -16.82 -30.04 21.39
C GLU A 234 -16.72 -29.97 19.85
N ASP A 235 -17.80 -30.32 19.14
CA ASP A 235 -17.88 -30.23 17.68
C ASP A 235 -17.76 -28.78 17.20
N THR A 236 -18.48 -27.85 17.84
CA THR A 236 -18.45 -26.43 17.48
C THR A 236 -17.15 -25.75 17.91
N GLN A 237 -16.51 -26.18 19.01
CA GLN A 237 -15.16 -25.74 19.37
C GLN A 237 -14.13 -26.10 18.30
N SER A 238 -14.22 -27.29 17.71
CA SER A 238 -13.36 -27.70 16.60
C SER A 238 -13.53 -26.77 15.38
N ILE A 239 -14.78 -26.43 15.05
CA ILE A 239 -15.10 -25.50 13.96
C ILE A 239 -14.63 -24.08 14.29
N ALA A 240 -14.84 -23.59 15.52
CA ALA A 240 -14.37 -22.28 15.98
C ALA A 240 -12.85 -22.15 15.84
N ASN A 241 -12.09 -23.17 16.25
CA ASN A 241 -10.64 -23.20 16.09
C ASN A 241 -10.22 -23.20 14.61
N LYS A 242 -10.99 -23.88 13.75
CA LYS A 242 -10.78 -23.86 12.29
C LYS A 242 -11.02 -22.46 11.72
N VAL A 243 -12.06 -21.75 12.18
CA VAL A 243 -12.39 -20.37 11.78
C VAL A 243 -11.33 -19.38 12.26
N ILE A 244 -10.90 -19.47 13.52
CA ILE A 244 -9.84 -18.61 14.08
C ILE A 244 -8.55 -18.73 13.25
N LYS A 245 -8.24 -19.95 12.80
CA LYS A 245 -7.00 -20.24 12.07
C LYS A 245 -7.07 -19.89 10.58
N ASN A 246 -8.18 -20.23 9.91
CA ASN A 246 -8.26 -20.22 8.45
C ASN A 246 -9.35 -19.28 7.91
N GLY A 247 -10.06 -18.58 8.78
CA GLY A 247 -11.24 -17.78 8.42
C GLY A 247 -12.49 -18.62 8.18
N ILE A 248 -13.65 -17.96 8.22
CA ILE A 248 -14.96 -18.60 8.05
C ILE A 248 -15.20 -19.15 6.63
N ASP A 249 -14.44 -18.66 5.64
CA ASP A 249 -14.50 -19.13 4.24
C ASP A 249 -13.82 -20.49 4.02
N SER A 250 -13.14 -21.01 5.05
CA SER A 250 -12.58 -22.37 5.03
C SER A 250 -13.58 -23.47 5.40
N LEU A 251 -14.80 -23.09 5.81
CA LEU A 251 -15.83 -24.03 6.25
C LEU A 251 -16.63 -24.59 5.06
N SER A 252 -17.04 -25.86 5.16
CA SER A 252 -18.10 -26.40 4.31
C SER A 252 -19.45 -25.72 4.63
N VAL A 253 -20.44 -25.91 3.76
CA VAL A 253 -21.79 -25.37 3.99
C VAL A 253 -22.37 -25.93 5.29
N GLU A 254 -22.19 -27.23 5.53
CA GLU A 254 -22.69 -27.93 6.73
C GLU A 254 -21.97 -27.49 8.00
N GLU A 255 -20.63 -27.35 7.95
CA GLU A 255 -19.84 -26.82 9.07
C GLU A 255 -20.30 -25.40 9.43
N ARG A 256 -20.55 -24.57 8.40
CA ARG A 256 -21.00 -23.18 8.56
C ARG A 256 -22.40 -23.14 9.18
N GLU A 257 -23.35 -23.93 8.69
CA GLU A 257 -24.71 -24.01 9.25
C GLU A 257 -24.71 -24.47 10.72
N SER A 258 -23.97 -25.54 11.05
CA SER A 258 -23.86 -26.04 12.42
C SER A 258 -23.24 -25.00 13.35
N PHE A 259 -22.17 -24.35 12.89
CA PHE A 259 -21.48 -23.32 13.65
C PHE A 259 -22.35 -22.08 13.89
N HIS A 260 -23.06 -21.61 12.87
CA HIS A 260 -23.98 -20.47 13.03
C HIS A 260 -25.14 -20.78 13.98
N LYS A 261 -25.67 -22.01 13.96
CA LYS A 261 -26.78 -22.39 14.83
C LYS A 261 -26.43 -22.23 16.30
N GLU A 262 -25.22 -22.61 16.69
CA GLU A 262 -24.79 -22.58 18.09
C GLU A 262 -24.14 -21.24 18.47
N VAL A 263 -23.29 -20.67 17.62
CA VAL A 263 -22.64 -19.37 17.87
C VAL A 263 -23.66 -18.22 17.78
N GLY A 264 -24.68 -18.35 16.94
CA GLY A 264 -25.75 -17.36 16.78
C GLY A 264 -26.51 -17.07 18.07
N ASP A 265 -26.66 -18.05 18.96
CA ASP A 265 -27.29 -17.87 20.28
C ASP A 265 -26.47 -16.96 21.22
N TYR A 266 -25.18 -16.76 20.92
CA TYR A 266 -24.28 -15.86 21.64
C TYR A 266 -24.09 -14.52 20.92
N ILE A 267 -24.58 -14.39 19.68
CA ILE A 267 -24.54 -13.17 18.89
C ILE A 267 -25.82 -12.38 19.16
N VAL A 268 -25.78 -11.52 20.17
CA VAL A 268 -26.75 -10.44 20.29
C VAL A 268 -26.15 -9.27 19.49
N ASP A 269 -26.76 -8.91 18.36
CA ASP A 269 -26.42 -7.73 17.54
C ASP A 269 -25.30 -7.84 16.48
N ILE A 270 -25.06 -8.98 15.82
CA ILE A 270 -24.14 -9.04 14.65
C ILE A 270 -24.80 -9.74 13.45
N CYS A 271 -24.74 -9.10 12.27
CA CYS A 271 -25.31 -9.65 11.03
C CYS A 271 -24.55 -10.92 10.58
N PRO A 272 -25.22 -12.06 10.33
CA PRO A 272 -24.56 -13.34 10.01
C PRO A 272 -23.92 -13.37 8.61
N LYS A 273 -24.23 -12.40 7.74
CA LYS A 273 -23.70 -12.34 6.36
C LYS A 273 -22.48 -11.41 6.22
N CYS A 274 -22.41 -10.34 7.01
CA CYS A 274 -21.34 -9.34 6.90
C CYS A 274 -20.61 -9.07 8.22
N PHE A 275 -21.02 -9.70 9.31
CA PHE A 275 -20.42 -9.61 10.64
C PHE A 275 -20.28 -8.18 11.21
N GLN A 276 -21.10 -7.25 10.72
CA GLN A 276 -21.17 -5.89 11.24
C GLN A 276 -22.15 -5.82 12.43
N PRO A 277 -21.88 -4.99 13.45
CA PRO A 277 -22.82 -4.73 14.54
C PRO A 277 -24.14 -4.17 14.00
N VAL A 278 -25.27 -4.73 14.42
CA VAL A 278 -26.60 -4.20 14.09
C VAL A 278 -26.95 -3.13 15.12
N SER A 279 -26.51 -1.88 14.90
CA SER A 279 -26.84 -0.81 15.83
C SER A 279 -28.35 -0.52 15.81
N LEU A 280 -28.96 -0.50 17.01
CA LEU A 280 -30.35 -0.10 17.27
C LEU A 280 -30.67 1.39 16.95
N SER A 281 -29.86 2.08 16.14
CA SER A 281 -29.95 3.54 15.98
C SER A 281 -30.77 4.06 14.79
N ASP A 282 -31.24 3.21 13.87
CA ASP A 282 -32.08 3.68 12.73
C ASP A 282 -33.37 2.85 12.51
N GLY A 283 -33.89 2.21 13.57
CA GLY A 283 -35.24 1.61 13.51
C GLY A 283 -35.40 0.48 12.47
N VAL A 284 -34.35 -0.31 12.26
CA VAL A 284 -34.39 -1.46 11.36
C VAL A 284 -34.83 -2.70 12.16
N PHE A 285 -36.03 -3.18 11.87
CA PHE A 285 -36.53 -4.45 12.41
C PHE A 285 -35.63 -5.60 11.97
N VAL A 286 -35.13 -6.37 12.95
CA VAL A 286 -34.65 -7.74 12.71
C VAL A 286 -35.89 -8.55 12.34
N LEU A 287 -35.98 -8.97 11.08
CA LEU A 287 -36.99 -9.94 10.63
C LEU A 287 -36.37 -11.35 10.64
N ASP A 288 -37.24 -12.37 10.68
CA ASP A 288 -37.07 -13.81 10.96
C ASP A 288 -35.79 -14.55 10.48
N GLU A 289 -34.93 -13.93 9.66
CA GLU A 289 -33.69 -14.51 9.12
C GLU A 289 -32.39 -13.85 9.64
N GLY A 290 -32.47 -12.89 10.56
CA GLY A 290 -31.29 -12.33 11.26
C GLY A 290 -30.35 -11.45 10.41
N MET A 291 -30.72 -11.11 9.17
CA MET A 291 -29.88 -10.30 8.26
C MET A 291 -30.02 -8.78 8.52
N CYS A 292 -28.92 -8.02 8.44
CA CYS A 292 -29.01 -6.55 8.43
C CYS A 292 -29.67 -6.05 7.14
N SER A 293 -30.31 -4.87 7.18
CA SER A 293 -31.05 -4.29 6.05
C SER A 293 -30.21 -4.15 4.77
N THR A 294 -28.93 -3.81 4.89
CA THR A 294 -28.00 -3.72 3.76
C THR A 294 -27.77 -5.09 3.09
N CYS A 295 -27.59 -6.13 3.90
CA CYS A 295 -27.42 -7.50 3.43
C CYS A 295 -28.70 -8.09 2.83
N LEU A 296 -29.86 -7.71 3.39
CA LEU A 296 -31.17 -8.11 2.91
C LEU A 296 -31.52 -7.41 1.58
N ASN A 297 -31.24 -6.11 1.44
CA ASN A 297 -31.46 -5.35 0.19
C ASN A 297 -30.55 -5.83 -0.96
N ASN A 298 -29.29 -6.17 -0.67
CA ASN A 298 -28.40 -6.77 -1.68
C ASN A 298 -28.80 -8.20 -2.02
N TRP A 299 -29.44 -8.93 -1.10
CA TRP A 299 -30.00 -10.25 -1.39
C TRP A 299 -31.26 -10.12 -2.27
N SER A 300 -32.22 -9.26 -1.92
CA SER A 300 -33.44 -9.09 -2.72
C SER A 300 -33.17 -8.52 -4.11
N LYS A 301 -32.17 -7.64 -4.30
CA LYS A 301 -31.77 -7.16 -5.63
C LYS A 301 -31.11 -8.22 -6.51
N ASN A 302 -30.41 -9.19 -5.92
CA ASN A 302 -29.71 -10.25 -6.65
C ASN A 302 -30.52 -11.55 -6.78
N TYR A 303 -31.63 -11.69 -6.02
CA TYR A 303 -32.46 -12.89 -5.95
C TYR A 303 -33.97 -12.62 -6.09
N SER A 304 -34.39 -11.43 -6.54
CA SER A 304 -35.76 -11.21 -7.02
C SER A 304 -35.93 -11.70 -8.46
N ASN A 305 -36.04 -13.02 -8.58
CA ASN A 305 -36.81 -13.74 -9.59
C ASN A 305 -37.28 -15.06 -8.99
#